data_AF-A0A6V7IH71-F1
#
_entry.id   AF-A0A6V7IH71-F1
#
_cell.length_a   1.000
_cell.length_b   1.000
_cell.length_c   1.000
_cell.angle_alpha   90.00
_cell.angle_beta   90.00
_cell.angle_gamma   90.00
#
_symmetry.space_group_name_H-M   'P 1'
#
loop_
_entity.id
_entity.type
_entity.pdbx_description
1 polymer ?
#
loop_
_entity_poly.entity_id
_entity_poly.type
_entity_poly.pdbx_seq_one_letter_code
_entity_poly.pdbx_strand_id
1 'polypeptide(L)'
;MEEYSGASDISVVDVYDIASEIGKECEKLIDLFGAEAVTGLMPKVINALELLENLAMKNEREITTVQELTAKISQLENDKVGKAEDRQRFEK
;
A
#
# COMPACT_ATOMS: atom_id res chain seq x y z
N MET A 1 14.43 -16.83 -1.52
CA MET A 1 14.04 -15.45 -1.86
C MET A 1 13.66 -14.84 -0.53
N GLU A 2 14.49 -13.96 0.00
CA GLU A 2 14.32 -13.41 1.34
C GLU A 2 12.93 -12.78 1.46
N GLU A 3 12.15 -13.26 2.43
CA GLU A 3 10.97 -12.57 2.94
C GLU A 3 11.41 -11.14 3.29
N TYR A 4 10.87 -10.15 2.56
CA TYR A 4 10.93 -8.76 2.97
C TYR A 4 10.15 -8.65 4.28
N SER A 5 10.84 -8.87 5.40
CA SER A 5 10.26 -8.74 6.72
C SER A 5 9.99 -7.26 6.99
N GLY A 6 8.73 -6.93 7.24
CA GLY A 6 8.44 -6.22 8.49
C GLY A 6 8.17 -4.73 8.45
N ALA A 7 7.70 -4.18 7.33
CA ALA A 7 6.75 -3.07 7.43
C ALA A 7 5.37 -3.66 7.12
N SER A 8 4.49 -3.73 8.10
CA SER A 8 3.06 -3.92 7.83
C SER A 8 2.67 -2.87 6.78
N ASP A 9 2.29 -3.29 5.59
CA ASP A 9 1.88 -2.37 4.52
C ASP A 9 0.77 -1.49 5.07
N ILE A 10 1.02 -0.18 5.12
CA ILE A 10 0.02 0.81 5.54
C ILE A 10 -0.98 0.92 4.39
N SER A 11 -2.21 0.51 4.66
CA SER A 11 -3.33 0.71 3.73
C SER A 11 -3.90 2.11 3.86
N VAL A 12 -4.70 2.50 2.88
CA VAL A 12 -5.48 3.74 2.94
C VAL A 12 -6.39 3.79 4.18
N VAL A 13 -6.96 2.64 4.57
CA VAL A 13 -7.83 2.53 5.76
C VAL A 13 -7.07 2.87 7.03
N ASP A 14 -5.84 2.38 7.17
CA ASP A 14 -5.00 2.67 8.33
C ASP A 14 -4.72 4.18 8.46
N VAL A 15 -4.54 4.89 7.33
CA VAL A 15 -4.33 6.34 7.32
C VAL A 15 -5.57 7.09 7.84
N TYR A 16 -6.77 6.64 7.47
CA TYR A 16 -8.02 7.21 7.98
C TYR A 16 -8.22 6.97 9.47
N ASP A 17 -7.87 5.78 9.97
CA ASP A 17 -7.94 5.46 11.40
C ASP A 17 -6.97 6.34 12.20
N ILE A 18 -5.73 6.49 11.72
CA ILE A 18 -4.73 7.41 12.29
C ILE A 18 -5.24 8.85 12.27
N ALA A 19 -5.85 9.30 11.16
CA ALA A 19 -6.39 10.65 11.06
C ALA A 19 -7.52 10.89 12.09
N SER A 20 -8.38 9.89 12.32
CA SER A 20 -9.42 9.96 13.34
C SER A 20 -8.85 10.09 14.75
N GLU A 21 -7.82 9.30 15.08
CA GLU A 21 -7.15 9.38 16.39
C GLU A 21 -6.48 10.74 16.61
N ILE A 22 -5.77 11.24 15.60
CA ILE A 22 -5.15 12.57 15.65
C ILE A 22 -6.22 13.66 15.83
N GLY A 23 -7.34 13.57 15.11
CA GLY A 23 -8.47 14.49 15.25
C GLY A 23 -8.98 14.58 16.69
N LYS A 24 -9.17 13.43 17.35
CA LYS A 24 -9.60 13.37 18.76
C LYS A 24 -8.59 14.02 19.72
N GLU A 25 -7.30 13.86 19.47
CA GLU A 25 -6.28 14.56 20.28
C GLU A 25 -6.28 16.06 20.02
N CYS A 26 -6.49 16.49 18.77
CA CYS A 26 -6.65 17.90 18.44
C CYS A 26 -7.90 18.52 19.09
N GLU A 27 -9.02 17.80 19.17
CA GLU A 27 -10.22 18.25 19.90
C GLU A 27 -9.90 18.52 21.37
N LYS A 28 -9.18 17.61 22.05
CA LYS A 28 -8.75 17.84 23.44
C LYS A 28 -7.86 19.07 23.59
N LEU A 29 -6.97 19.32 22.62
CA LEU A 29 -6.13 20.52 22.63
C LEU A 29 -6.97 21.80 22.46
N ILE A 30 -7.98 21.77 21.59
CA ILE A 30 -8.92 22.89 21.40
C ILE A 30 -9.68 23.16 22.69
N ASP A 31 -10.19 22.11 23.35
CA ASP A 31 -10.96 22.23 24.59
C ASP A 31 -10.13 22.83 25.74
N LEU A 32 -8.84 22.51 25.82
CA LEU A 32 -7.96 22.96 26.90
C LEU A 32 -7.29 24.32 26.63
N PHE A 33 -6.96 24.61 25.37
CA PHE A 33 -6.06 25.72 25.01
C PHE A 33 -6.65 26.69 23.97
N GLY A 34 -7.87 26.44 23.48
CA GLY A 34 -8.49 27.21 22.42
C GLY A 34 -8.06 26.77 21.02
N ALA A 35 -8.82 27.19 20.01
CA ALA A 35 -8.61 26.77 18.61
C ALA A 35 -7.27 27.25 18.03
N GLU A 36 -6.75 28.37 18.53
CA GLU A 36 -5.49 28.96 18.08
C GLU A 36 -4.30 28.00 18.32
N ALA A 37 -4.39 27.13 19.34
CA ALA A 37 -3.35 26.16 19.67
C ALA A 37 -3.08 25.16 18.54
N VAL A 38 -4.07 24.87 17.70
CA VAL A 38 -3.95 23.91 16.59
C VAL A 38 -4.11 24.55 15.21
N THR A 39 -4.59 25.79 15.10
CA THR A 39 -4.90 26.43 13.81
C THR A 39 -3.73 26.42 12.83
N GLY A 40 -2.49 26.65 13.31
CA GLY A 40 -1.29 26.60 12.47
C GLY A 40 -0.73 25.19 12.24
N LEU A 41 -1.02 24.26 13.14
CA LEU A 41 -0.53 22.87 13.09
C LEU A 41 -1.42 22.02 12.17
N MET A 42 -2.73 22.23 12.24
CA MET A 42 -3.72 21.36 11.62
C MET A 42 -3.54 21.22 10.09
N PRO A 43 -3.31 22.30 9.33
CA PRO A 43 -3.04 22.19 7.90
C PRO A 43 -1.77 21.39 7.56
N LYS A 44 -0.75 21.43 8.43
CA LYS A 44 0.50 20.69 8.21
C LYS A 44 0.31 19.20 8.44
N VAL A 45 -0.48 18.85 9.46
CA VAL A 45 -0.86 17.46 9.76
C VAL A 45 -1.73 16.90 8.65
N ILE A 46 -2.73 17.64 8.18
CA ILE A 46 -3.57 17.24 7.04
C ILE A 46 -2.69 16.97 5.81
N ASN A 47 -1.81 17.89 5.44
CA ASN A 47 -0.91 17.70 4.31
C ASN A 47 0.00 16.47 4.48
N ALA A 48 0.48 16.18 5.70
CA ALA A 48 1.27 14.98 5.96
C ALA A 48 0.43 13.69 5.79
N LEU A 49 -0.82 13.69 6.26
CA LEU A 49 -1.75 12.57 6.10
C LEU A 49 -2.15 12.35 4.64
N GLU A 50 -2.39 13.41 3.87
CA GLU A 50 -2.65 13.34 2.42
C GLU A 50 -1.45 12.75 1.66
N LEU A 51 -0.22 13.14 2.02
CA LEU A 51 0.98 12.54 1.43
C LEU A 51 1.10 11.06 1.77
N LEU A 52 0.78 10.68 3.01
CA LEU A 52 0.79 9.29 3.44
C LEU A 52 -0.27 8.45 2.71
N GLU A 53 -1.49 8.98 2.55
CA GLU A 53 -2.57 8.33 1.79
C GLU A 53 -2.15 8.10 0.33
N ASN A 54 -1.52 9.09 -0.30
CA ASN A 54 -1.01 8.95 -1.66
C ASN A 54 0.07 7.86 -1.78
N LEU A 55 0.96 7.75 -0.78
CA LEU A 55 1.97 6.70 -0.73
C LEU A 55 1.34 5.32 -0.50
N ALA A 56 0.36 5.21 0.40
CA ALA A 56 -0.39 3.98 0.65
C ALA A 56 -1.12 3.49 -0.61
N MET A 57 -1.88 4.38 -1.27
CA MET A 57 -2.55 4.08 -2.54
C MET A 57 -1.57 3.64 -3.64
N LYS A 58 -0.41 4.31 -3.72
CA LYS A 58 0.61 3.97 -4.71
C LYS A 58 1.21 2.60 -4.41
N ASN A 59 1.51 2.30 -3.16
CA ASN A 59 2.04 1.01 -2.73
C ASN A 59 1.07 -0.13 -3.07
N GLU A 60 -0.22 0.02 -2.77
CA GLU A 60 -1.25 -0.98 -3.11
C GLU A 60 -1.30 -1.27 -4.63
N ARG A 61 -1.19 -0.23 -5.47
CA ARG A 61 -1.14 -0.37 -6.93
C ARG A 61 0.14 -1.07 -7.40
N GLU A 62 1.28 -0.73 -6.80
CA GLU A 62 2.56 -1.36 -7.13
C GLU A 62 2.55 -2.84 -6.72
N ILE A 63 2.04 -3.17 -5.54
CA ILE A 63 1.84 -4.56 -5.09
C ILE A 63 0.95 -5.33 -6.07
N THR A 64 -0.19 -4.76 -6.45
CA THR A 64 -1.10 -5.39 -7.42
C THR A 64 -0.39 -5.64 -8.75
N THR A 65 0.37 -4.66 -9.25
CA THR A 65 1.14 -4.78 -10.49
C THR A 65 2.20 -5.87 -10.40
N VAL A 66 2.93 -5.95 -9.28
CA VAL A 66 3.94 -6.99 -9.03
C VAL A 66 3.29 -8.38 -9.00
N GLN A 67 2.13 -8.52 -8.36
CA GLN A 67 1.38 -9.78 -8.32
C GLN A 67 0.94 -10.21 -9.72
N GLU A 68 0.39 -9.30 -10.53
CA GLU A 68 -0.02 -9.58 -11.91
C GLU A 68 1.16 -10.02 -12.79
N LEU A 69 2.30 -9.31 -12.70
CA LEU A 69 3.51 -9.66 -13.45
C LEU A 69 4.05 -11.03 -13.03
N THR A 70 4.06 -11.32 -11.73
CA THR A 70 4.49 -12.62 -11.19
C THR A 70 3.60 -13.76 -11.68
N ALA A 71 2.29 -13.56 -11.69
CA ALA A 71 1.33 -14.53 -12.23
C ALA A 71 1.55 -14.76 -13.73
N LYS A 72 1.79 -13.70 -14.51
CA LYS A 72 2.04 -13.77 -15.94
C LYS A 72 3.36 -14.49 -16.27
N ILE A 73 4.42 -14.24 -15.50
CA ILE A 73 5.69 -14.97 -15.63
C ILE A 73 5.44 -16.47 -15.39
N SER A 74 4.76 -16.81 -14.30
CA SER A 74 4.43 -18.21 -13.97
C SER A 74 3.63 -18.90 -15.07
N GLN A 75 2.65 -18.21 -15.66
CA GLN A 75 1.87 -18.73 -16.79
C GLN A 75 2.75 -18.98 -18.02
N LEU A 76 3.60 -18.02 -18.40
CA LEU A 76 4.48 -18.15 -19.56
C LEU A 76 5.52 -19.27 -19.40
N GLU A 77 6.03 -19.47 -18.19
CA GLU A 77 6.94 -20.57 -17.87
C GLU A 77 6.24 -21.93 -18.04
N ASN A 78 5.02 -22.08 -17.53
CA ASN A 78 4.22 -23.29 -17.70
C ASN A 78 3.90 -23.55 -19.19
N ASP A 79 3.47 -22.53 -19.94
CA ASP A 79 3.18 -22.66 -21.37
C ASP A 79 4.42 -23.09 -22.18
N LYS A 80 5.61 -22.59 -21.80
CA LYS A 80 6.87 -22.95 -22.44
C LYS A 80 7.22 -24.41 -22.20
N VAL A 81 7.04 -24.90 -20.97
CA VAL A 81 7.27 -26.30 -20.59
C VAL A 81 6.28 -27.21 -21.34
N GLY A 82 4.98 -26.91 -21.28
CA GLY A 82 3.97 -27.71 -21.97
C GLY A 82 4.21 -27.83 -23.48
N LYS A 83 4.56 -26.72 -24.15
CA LYS A 83 4.91 -26.74 -25.58
C LYS A 83 6.17 -27.56 -25.88
N ALA A 84 7.13 -27.63 -24.95
CA ALA A 84 8.32 -28.45 -25.12
C ALA A 84 8.01 -29.95 -24.96
N GLU A 85 7.15 -30.30 -24.00
CA GLU A 85 6.66 -31.67 -23.79
C GLU A 85 5.84 -32.17 -24.98
N ASP A 86 4.94 -31.34 -25.53
CA ASP A 86 4.16 -31.69 -26.71
C ASP A 86 5.05 -31.96 -27.92
N ARG A 87 6.06 -31.10 -28.20
CA ARG A 87 7.02 -31.34 -29.29
C ARG A 87 7.74 -32.68 -29.14
N GLN A 88 8.20 -33.02 -27.95
CA GLN A 88 8.87 -34.31 -27.69
C GLN A 88 7.94 -35.51 -27.85
N ARG A 89 6.62 -35.33 -27.66
CA ARG A 89 5.64 -36.40 -27.88
C ARG A 89 5.34 -36.66 -29.35
N PHE A 90 5.37 -35.64 -30.21
CA PHE A 90 5.10 -35.78 -31.65
C PHE A 90 6.32 -36.19 -32.49
N GLU A 91 7.54 -36.07 -31.94
CA GLU A 91 8.78 -36.50 -32.59
C GLU A 91 9.16 -37.98 -32.30
N LYS A 92 8.34 -38.71 -31.52
CA LYS A 92 8.45 -40.16 -31.29
C LYS A 92 7.45 -40.94 -32.12
#